data_AF-X1RAR3-F1
#
_entry.id   AF-X1RAR3-F1
#
_cell.length_a   1.000
_cell.length_b   1.000
_cell.length_c   1.000
_cell.angle_alpha   90.00
_cell.angle_beta   90.00
_cell.angle_gamma   90.00
#
_symmetry.space_group_name_H-M   'P 1'
#
loop_
_entity.id
_entity.type
_entity.pdbx_description
1 polymer ?
#
loop_
_entity_poly.entity_id
_entity_poly.type
_entity_poly.pdbx_seq_one_letter_code
_entity_poly.pdbx_strand_id
1 'polypeptide(L)'
;ASIIYSSYGFWEAIEKATDVSGGLVITMPSEKELQNPETRGYIEKYLKAAGPAEKRLRITRFLQNWVCGLHGAATWQGGGPPHGFLMGLYNSADLEHKKGLAENLAG
;
A
#
# COMPACT_ATOMS: atom_id res chain seq x y z
N ALA A 1 12.12 14.77 -6.81
CA ALA A 1 10.64 14.78 -6.79
C ALA A 1 10.03 13.38 -6.96
N SER A 2 10.56 12.54 -7.88
CA SER A 2 10.00 11.21 -8.17
C SER A 2 9.90 10.27 -6.96
N ILE A 3 10.95 10.15 -6.15
CA ILE A 3 10.97 9.24 -4.99
C ILE A 3 9.91 9.60 -3.95
N ILE A 4 9.81 10.88 -3.58
CA ILE A 4 8.79 11.38 -2.64
C ILE A 4 7.39 11.00 -3.13
N TYR A 5 7.10 11.28 -4.41
CA TYR A 5 5.79 10.97 -4.99
C TYR A 5 5.52 9.47 -5.05
N SER A 6 6.49 8.64 -5.46
CA SER A 6 6.31 7.19 -5.49
C SER A 6 6.11 6.60 -4.09
N SER A 7 6.79 7.13 -3.07
CA SER A 7 6.64 6.64 -1.70
C SER A 7 5.24 6.91 -1.15
N TYR A 8 4.75 8.16 -1.22
CA TYR A 8 3.40 8.48 -0.76
C TYR A 8 2.31 7.84 -1.64
N GLY A 9 2.47 7.90 -2.97
CA GLY A 9 1.48 7.35 -3.90
C GLY A 9 1.32 5.84 -3.80
N PHE A 10 2.40 5.10 -3.47
CA PHE A 10 2.31 3.66 -3.25
C PHE A 10 1.55 3.32 -1.96
N TRP A 11 1.75 4.11 -0.88
CA TRP A 11 0.96 3.92 0.34
C TRP A 11 -0.52 4.23 0.14
N GLU A 12 -0.84 5.27 -0.62
CA GLU A 12 -2.22 5.55 -1.02
C GLU A 12 -2.82 4.40 -1.85
N ALA A 13 -2.04 3.80 -2.75
CA ALA A 13 -2.48 2.63 -3.50
C ALA A 13 -2.71 1.41 -2.59
N ILE A 14 -1.85 1.17 -1.60
CA ILE A 14 -2.03 0.12 -0.59
C ILE A 14 -3.31 0.36 0.22
N GLU A 15 -3.55 1.58 0.67
CA GLU A 15 -4.74 1.95 1.44
C GLU A 15 -6.01 1.61 0.65
N LYS A 16 -6.10 2.09 -0.60
CA LYS A 16 -7.24 1.84 -1.48
C LYS A 16 -7.42 0.36 -1.80
N ALA A 17 -6.31 -0.36 -2.06
CA ALA A 17 -6.37 -1.79 -2.29
C ALA A 17 -6.87 -2.55 -1.04
N THR A 18 -6.46 -2.12 0.16
CA THR A 18 -6.89 -2.72 1.42
C THR A 18 -8.39 -2.50 1.65
N ASP A 19 -8.88 -1.29 1.39
CA ASP A 19 -10.30 -0.94 1.54
C ASP A 19 -11.20 -1.82 0.65
N VAL A 20 -10.85 -1.94 -0.64
CA VAL A 20 -11.59 -2.80 -1.59
C VAL A 20 -11.51 -4.29 -1.22
N SER A 21 -10.38 -4.73 -0.66
CA SER A 21 -10.18 -6.14 -0.32
C SER A 21 -10.92 -6.56 0.97
N GLY A 22 -11.19 -5.61 1.86
CA GLY A 22 -11.76 -5.84 3.19
C GLY A 22 -10.82 -6.62 4.12
N GLY A 23 -11.28 -6.91 5.34
CA GLY A 23 -10.45 -7.50 6.39
C GLY A 23 -9.91 -8.91 6.11
N LEU A 24 -10.42 -9.61 5.09
CA LEU A 24 -9.96 -10.96 4.77
C LEU A 24 -8.48 -10.99 4.37
N VAL A 25 -7.91 -9.88 3.86
CA VAL A 25 -6.46 -9.82 3.53
C VAL A 25 -5.54 -9.92 4.74
N ILE A 26 -6.03 -9.66 5.96
CA ILE A 26 -5.24 -9.81 7.19
C ILE A 26 -5.66 -11.03 8.03
N THR A 27 -6.88 -11.54 7.85
CA THR A 27 -7.42 -12.63 8.67
C THR A 27 -7.67 -13.93 7.89
N MET A 28 -7.32 -14.01 6.59
CA MET A 28 -7.56 -15.24 5.83
C MET A 28 -6.80 -16.43 6.43
N PRO A 29 -7.42 -17.63 6.45
CA PRO A 29 -6.72 -18.85 6.82
C PRO A 29 -5.66 -19.21 5.77
N SER A 30 -4.78 -20.15 6.14
CA SER A 30 -3.83 -20.73 5.20
C SER A 30 -4.56 -21.36 4.00
N GLU A 31 -4.01 -21.22 2.79
CA GLU A 31 -4.53 -21.89 1.60
C GLU A 31 -4.53 -23.43 1.75
N LYS A 32 -3.64 -23.95 2.61
CA LYS A 32 -3.60 -25.39 2.94
C LYS A 32 -4.90 -25.90 3.55
N GLU A 33 -5.71 -25.04 4.18
CA GLU A 33 -7.01 -25.42 4.75
C GLU A 33 -8.02 -25.85 3.67
N LEU A 34 -7.81 -25.47 2.40
CA LEU A 34 -8.63 -25.98 1.29
C LEU A 34 -8.39 -27.47 1.01
N GLN A 35 -7.30 -28.06 1.50
CA GLN A 35 -6.98 -29.47 1.38
C GLN A 35 -7.20 -30.25 2.69
N ASN A 36 -7.48 -29.55 3.80
CA ASN A 36 -7.66 -30.16 5.11
C ASN A 36 -9.07 -30.77 5.23
N PRO A 37 -9.22 -32.09 5.37
CA PRO A 37 -10.54 -32.74 5.40
C PRO A 37 -11.42 -32.29 6.58
N GLU A 38 -10.83 -31.83 7.68
CA GLU A 38 -11.57 -31.39 8.87
C GLU A 38 -12.15 -29.98 8.73
N THR A 39 -11.43 -29.07 8.08
CA THR A 39 -11.78 -27.64 8.02
C THR A 39 -12.30 -27.19 6.66
N ARG A 40 -11.93 -27.88 5.57
CA ARG A 40 -12.28 -27.51 4.19
C ARG A 40 -13.77 -27.26 4.01
N GLY A 41 -14.63 -28.10 4.58
CA GLY A 41 -16.08 -27.93 4.48
C GLY A 41 -16.58 -26.61 5.08
N TYR A 42 -15.96 -26.17 6.19
CA TYR A 42 -16.27 -24.87 6.80
C TYR A 42 -15.74 -23.71 5.96
N ILE A 43 -14.52 -23.84 5.43
CA ILE A 43 -13.92 -22.84 4.54
C ILE A 43 -14.80 -22.61 3.29
N GLU A 44 -15.17 -23.69 2.61
CA GLU A 44 -16.02 -23.63 1.41
C GLU A 44 -17.40 -23.03 1.71
N LYS A 45 -17.97 -23.34 2.89
CA LYS A 45 -19.28 -22.84 3.31
C LYS A 45 -19.27 -21.37 3.69
N TYR A 46 -18.32 -20.92 4.52
CA TYR A 46 -18.35 -19.60 5.13
C TYR A 46 -17.53 -18.55 4.40
N LEU A 47 -16.52 -18.94 3.61
CA LEU A 47 -15.68 -17.98 2.89
C LEU A 47 -16.08 -17.80 1.42
N LYS A 48 -17.09 -18.53 0.92
CA LYS A 48 -17.69 -18.21 -0.39
C LYS A 48 -18.37 -16.83 -0.38
N ALA A 49 -18.49 -16.23 -1.55
CA ALA A 49 -19.23 -14.97 -1.76
C ALA A 49 -19.95 -15.05 -3.12
N ALA A 50 -19.77 -14.06 -3.99
CA ALA A 50 -20.21 -14.13 -5.38
C ALA A 50 -19.53 -15.26 -6.18
N GLY A 51 -18.39 -15.77 -5.70
CA GLY A 51 -17.69 -16.92 -6.28
C GLY A 51 -17.27 -17.95 -5.22
N PRO A 52 -16.71 -19.10 -5.67
CA PRO A 52 -16.21 -20.15 -4.79
C PRO A 52 -15.15 -19.64 -3.80
N ALA A 53 -15.13 -20.21 -2.60
CA ALA A 53 -14.19 -19.83 -1.54
C ALA A 53 -12.72 -19.92 -1.98
N GLU A 54 -12.35 -20.97 -2.73
CA GLU A 54 -10.99 -21.13 -3.27
C GLU A 54 -10.56 -19.92 -4.11
N LYS A 55 -11.37 -19.52 -5.09
CA LYS A 55 -11.04 -18.38 -5.96
C LYS A 55 -10.91 -17.09 -5.16
N ARG A 56 -11.81 -16.88 -4.19
CA ARG A 56 -11.77 -15.73 -3.29
C ARG A 56 -10.49 -15.71 -2.46
N LEU A 57 -10.10 -16.84 -1.85
CA LEU A 57 -8.88 -16.94 -1.05
C LEU A 57 -7.62 -16.69 -1.88
N ARG A 58 -7.56 -17.19 -3.12
CA ARG A 58 -6.40 -16.96 -4.01
C ARG A 58 -6.23 -15.48 -4.39
N ILE A 59 -7.31 -14.78 -4.74
CA ILE A 59 -7.21 -13.33 -5.03
C ILE A 59 -6.91 -12.53 -3.76
N THR A 60 -7.49 -12.90 -2.62
CA THR A 60 -7.15 -12.30 -1.33
C THR A 60 -5.68 -12.50 -0.99
N ARG A 61 -5.10 -13.69 -1.25
CA ARG A 61 -3.67 -13.95 -1.02
C ARG A 61 -2.78 -13.09 -1.90
N PHE A 62 -3.14 -12.90 -3.17
CA PHE A 62 -2.44 -11.99 -4.06
C PHE A 62 -2.45 -10.56 -3.50
N LEU A 63 -3.61 -10.06 -3.08
CA LEU A 63 -3.75 -8.72 -2.51
C LEU A 63 -2.99 -8.59 -1.19
N GLN A 64 -3.11 -9.57 -0.28
CA GLN A 64 -2.35 -9.66 0.97
C GLN A 64 -0.85 -9.52 0.74
N ASN A 65 -0.30 -10.15 -0.31
CA ASN A 65 1.12 -10.03 -0.62
C ASN A 65 1.53 -8.57 -0.86
N TRP A 66 0.71 -7.80 -1.57
CA TRP A 66 1.00 -6.39 -1.86
C TRP A 66 0.76 -5.46 -0.68
N VAL A 67 -0.37 -5.63 0.01
CA VAL A 67 -0.82 -4.68 1.05
C VAL A 67 -0.28 -4.98 2.45
N CYS A 68 0.05 -6.24 2.73
CA CYS A 68 0.61 -6.69 4.02
C CYS A 68 2.05 -7.20 3.92
N GLY A 69 2.64 -7.22 2.73
CA GLY A 69 4.00 -7.66 2.52
C GLY A 69 5.05 -6.59 2.76
N LEU A 70 6.29 -6.90 2.39
CA LEU A 70 7.45 -6.01 2.56
C LEU A 70 7.44 -4.81 1.61
N HIS A 71 6.54 -4.78 0.62
CA HIS A 71 6.55 -3.78 -0.45
C HIS A 71 6.34 -2.36 0.06
N GLY A 72 5.50 -2.14 1.08
CA GLY A 72 5.30 -0.81 1.67
C GLY A 72 6.60 -0.25 2.26
N ALA A 73 7.29 -1.05 3.08
CA ALA A 73 8.58 -0.69 3.65
C ALA A 73 9.67 -0.54 2.58
N ALA A 74 9.70 -1.43 1.58
CA ALA A 74 10.65 -1.37 0.48
C ALA A 74 10.47 -0.10 -0.36
N THR A 75 9.25 0.34 -0.64
CA THR A 75 8.99 1.58 -1.38
C THR A 75 9.23 2.84 -0.54
N TRP A 76 9.11 2.73 0.79
CA TRP A 76 9.41 3.84 1.70
C TRP A 76 10.91 4.05 1.92
N GLN A 77 11.69 2.98 1.96
CA GLN A 77 13.13 3.04 2.21
C GLN A 77 13.97 2.87 0.94
N GLY A 78 13.37 2.42 -0.16
CA GLY A 78 14.03 2.17 -1.42
C GLY A 78 14.60 3.45 -2.01
N GLY A 79 15.93 3.58 -2.00
CA GLY A 79 16.63 4.80 -2.39
C GLY A 79 16.81 5.83 -1.27
N GLY A 80 16.26 5.57 -0.07
CA GLY A 80 16.32 6.43 1.12
C GLY A 80 14.94 6.97 1.53
N PRO A 81 14.76 7.35 2.81
CA PRO A 81 13.48 7.80 3.32
C PRO A 81 13.03 9.13 2.65
N PRO A 82 11.72 9.35 2.43
CA PRO A 82 11.21 10.56 1.76
C PRO A 82 11.65 11.86 2.43
N HIS A 83 11.81 11.82 3.76
CA HIS A 83 12.28 12.97 4.53
C HIS A 83 13.68 13.44 4.10
N GLY A 84 14.61 12.53 3.82
CA GLY A 84 15.94 12.89 3.35
C GLY A 84 15.91 13.64 2.02
N PHE A 85 15.04 13.19 1.11
CA PHE A 85 14.83 13.86 -0.18
C PHE A 85 14.11 15.21 -0.04
N LEU A 86 13.18 15.33 0.91
CA LEU A 86 12.52 16.61 1.21
C LEU A 86 13.52 17.65 1.72
N MET A 87 14.42 17.26 2.63
CA MET A 87 15.49 18.14 3.09
C MET A 87 16.43 18.52 1.94
N GLY A 88 16.78 17.57 1.07
CA GLY A 88 17.57 17.87 -0.14
C GLY A 88 16.88 18.86 -1.09
N LEU A 89 15.55 18.75 -1.25
CA LEU A 89 14.76 19.70 -2.03
C LEU A 89 14.72 21.08 -1.38
N TYR A 90 14.53 21.13 -0.07
CA TYR A 90 14.53 22.38 0.69
C TYR A 90 15.86 23.11 0.55
N ASN A 91 16.98 22.40 0.72
CA ASN A 91 18.32 22.97 0.62
C ASN A 91 18.70 23.45 -0.79
N SER A 92 18.11 22.87 -1.84
CA SER A 92 18.36 23.27 -3.24
C SER A 92 17.37 24.33 -3.74
N ALA A 93 16.33 24.66 -2.98
CA ALA A 93 15.38 25.70 -3.34
C ALA A 93 15.96 27.08 -3.05
N ASP A 94 15.96 27.98 -4.03
CA ASP A 94 16.25 29.39 -3.82
C ASP A 94 15.05 30.08 -3.15
N LEU A 95 15.04 30.03 -1.82
CA LEU A 95 13.95 30.57 -1.01
C LEU A 95 13.95 32.10 -1.00
N GLU A 96 15.11 32.74 -1.06
CA GLU A 96 15.22 34.20 -1.07
C GLU A 96 14.67 34.78 -2.38
N HIS A 97 15.00 34.16 -3.53
CA HIS A 97 14.41 34.57 -4.80
C HIS A 97 12.88 34.43 -4.79
N LYS A 98 12.37 33.29 -4.30
CA LYS A 98 10.92 33.05 -4.21
C LYS A 98 10.23 34.02 -3.24
N LYS A 99 10.88 34.39 -2.14
CA LYS A 99 10.39 35.40 -1.20
C LYS A 99 10.31 36.78 -1.87
N GLY A 100 11.34 37.20 -2.60
CA GLY A 100 11.32 38.46 -3.33
C GLY A 100 10.21 38.54 -4.38
N LEU A 101 9.92 37.42 -5.07
CA LEU A 101 8.75 37.35 -5.97
C LEU A 101 7.42 37.55 -5.22
N ALA A 102 7.27 36.96 -4.04
CA ALA A 102 6.06 37.11 -3.24
C ALA A 102 5.88 38.55 -2.71
N GLU A 103 6.96 39.19 -2.26
CA GLU A 103 6.94 40.59 -1.80
C GLU A 103 6.55 41.54 -2.94
N ASN A 104 7.15 41.37 -4.13
CA ASN A 104 6.82 42.18 -5.31
C ASN A 104 5.35 42.07 -5.73
N LEU A 105 4.73 40.90 -5.53
CA LEU A 105 3.30 40.69 -5.81
C LEU A 105 2.39 41.24 -4.72
N ALA A 106 2.89 41.37 -3.49
CA ALA A 106 2.12 41.86 -2.35
C ALA A 106 2.08 43.40 -2.25
N GLY A 107 3.04 44.11 -2.87
CA GLY A 107 3.13 45.57 -2.86
C GLY A 107 4.18 46.06 -1.88
#